data_AF-A0A7C2PTA1-F1
#
_entry.id   AF-A0A7C2PTA1-F1
#
_cell.length_a   1.000
_cell.length_b   1.000
_cell.length_c   1.000
_cell.angle_alpha   90.00
_cell.angle_beta   90.00
_cell.angle_gamma   90.00
#
_symmetry.space_group_name_H-M   'P 1'
#
loop_
_entity.id
_entity.type
_entity.pdbx_description
1 polymer ?
#
loop_
_entity_poly.entity_id
_entity_poly.type
_entity_poly.pdbx_seq_one_letter_code
_entity_poly.pdbx_strand_id
1 'polypeptide(L)'
;MQLTADIDLTTKDIGGLASPDAVAGFLARLGYPTDRREDLTATAFGLPPETADAIRKMELLAEDDEQFLRVIFVQLRSITAKARNELARNLGSRNADHLLILTKDFDVLEFVLVDKETRQRHAPGGGPSVRIIPRVVTVVRKANTHLDRRILRRLTWTGKDGLDQFDKLRSVFEAAHYSGRYFQNRALFADHYLESRLREDAAWRDDPSTTFTAVRDLLSNARGRWANKPEPTVRSELFEPLWRLLGFKPKVAKAANQDHLTPDYELHGADGNPLTAAFCYRWDRWLDGPDLNDPDTPEENPGAAVVSALAEGKTRWIIVTNGKYWRLYSRDAHSRSTNFYEVDLEEALLASGETDPNEAFRYWWLFFRRPAFETIPQTDPPTCWLDTIVQGSRDYAKRLGDRLKDRIFVEIFPHLAQGFLLDRKKRLGNGPRPADDELKDTFEATLTLLYRLLFLLYAESRDLLPVREAAYKAASLKQIKEEIA
;
A
#
# COMPACT_ATOMS: atom_id res chain seq x y z
N MET A 1 9.21 10.45 26.04
CA MET A 1 7.76 10.73 26.01
C MET A 1 7.23 10.07 24.76
N GLN A 2 6.37 9.06 24.92
CA GLN A 2 5.84 8.27 23.81
C GLN A 2 4.86 9.11 22.98
N LEU A 3 4.96 9.01 21.65
CA LEU A 3 4.05 9.72 20.75
C LEU A 3 2.74 8.95 20.68
N THR A 4 1.61 9.66 20.78
CA THR A 4 0.28 9.03 20.74
C THR A 4 -0.32 9.01 19.33
N ALA A 5 0.36 9.59 18.35
CA ALA A 5 -0.12 9.77 16.98
C ALA A 5 1.05 9.99 16.02
N ASP A 6 0.85 9.63 14.75
CA ASP A 6 1.84 9.86 13.69
C ASP A 6 2.17 11.36 13.59
N ILE A 7 3.44 11.67 13.35
CA ILE A 7 3.87 13.06 13.12
C ILE A 7 3.83 13.37 11.63
N ASP A 8 3.54 14.62 11.27
CA ASP A 8 3.67 15.02 9.87
C ASP A 8 5.14 15.20 9.48
N LEU A 9 5.45 14.80 8.24
CA LEU A 9 6.75 14.93 7.64
C LEU A 9 6.71 15.95 6.51
N THR A 10 7.74 16.78 6.45
CA THR A 10 7.96 17.75 5.37
C THR A 10 9.00 17.22 4.38
N THR A 11 9.08 17.84 3.20
CA THR A 11 10.12 17.53 2.21
C THR A 11 11.53 17.72 2.78
N LYS A 12 11.71 18.65 3.72
CA LYS A 12 12.99 18.92 4.38
C LYS A 12 13.39 17.81 5.35
N ASP A 13 12.42 17.18 6.01
CA ASP A 13 12.68 16.11 6.98
C ASP A 13 13.31 14.90 6.30
N ILE A 14 12.76 14.48 5.15
CA ILE A 14 13.35 13.43 4.33
C ILE A 14 14.61 13.94 3.61
N GLY A 15 14.56 15.16 3.07
CA GLY A 15 15.69 15.77 2.38
C GLY A 15 16.95 15.88 3.23
N GLY A 16 16.81 15.96 4.56
CA GLY A 16 17.89 16.06 5.53
C GLY A 16 18.62 14.76 5.86
N LEU A 17 18.14 13.59 5.41
CA LEU A 17 18.70 12.26 5.73
C LEU A 17 20.04 11.97 5.01
N ALA A 18 21.05 12.80 5.24
CA ALA A 18 22.33 12.81 4.50
C ALA A 18 23.49 12.11 5.23
N SER A 19 23.27 11.58 6.43
CA SER A 19 24.27 10.90 7.25
C SER A 19 23.60 9.92 8.21
N PRO A 20 24.35 8.98 8.82
CA PRO A 20 23.80 8.09 9.85
C PRO A 20 23.22 8.88 11.04
N ASP A 21 23.87 10.00 11.42
CA ASP A 21 23.39 10.88 12.49
C ASP A 21 22.07 11.57 12.14
N ALA A 22 21.91 11.99 10.88
CA ALA A 22 20.65 12.57 10.42
C ALA A 22 19.52 11.53 10.42
N VAL A 23 19.82 10.28 10.06
CA VAL A 23 18.86 9.16 10.12
C VAL A 23 18.51 8.83 11.57
N ALA A 24 19.48 8.79 12.48
CA ALA A 24 19.23 8.60 13.91
C ALA A 24 18.40 9.75 14.50
N GLY A 25 18.70 11.01 14.15
CA GLY A 25 17.90 12.17 14.57
C GLY A 25 16.46 12.11 14.04
N PHE A 26 16.26 11.61 12.82
CA PHE A 26 14.94 11.37 12.26
C PHE A 26 14.17 10.26 13.01
N LEU A 27 14.83 9.14 13.33
CA LEU A 27 14.25 8.08 14.16
C LEU A 27 13.89 8.59 15.57
N ALA A 28 14.75 9.39 16.20
CA ALA A 28 14.48 10.00 17.48
C ALA A 28 13.25 10.91 17.43
N ARG A 29 13.11 11.71 16.37
CA ARG A 29 11.91 12.54 16.13
C ARG A 29 10.66 11.70 15.92
N LEU A 30 10.79 10.55 15.27
CA LEU A 30 9.73 9.55 15.14
C LEU A 30 9.44 8.81 16.45
N GLY A 31 10.17 9.05 17.54
CA GLY A 31 9.93 8.45 18.85
C GLY A 31 10.69 7.14 19.12
N TYR A 32 11.61 6.72 18.25
CA TYR A 32 12.45 5.56 18.50
C TYR A 32 13.51 5.87 19.57
N PRO A 33 13.84 4.92 20.47
CA PRO A 33 14.96 5.07 21.40
C PRO A 33 16.30 4.93 20.66
N THR A 34 17.09 6.02 20.62
CA THR A 34 18.37 6.09 19.89
C THR A 34 19.57 6.31 20.81
N ASP A 35 19.40 6.06 22.10
CA ASP A 35 20.43 6.19 23.13
C ASP A 35 21.48 5.07 23.07
N ARG A 36 21.11 3.89 22.57
CA ARG A 36 22.00 2.71 22.45
C ARG A 36 22.64 2.56 21.07
N ARG A 37 23.09 3.67 20.47
CA ARG A 37 23.78 3.61 19.17
C ARG A 37 25.12 2.89 19.29
N GLU A 38 25.37 1.94 18.39
CA GLU A 38 26.58 1.12 18.40
C GLU A 38 27.04 0.83 16.97
N ASP A 39 28.35 0.95 16.71
CA ASP A 39 28.94 0.49 15.45
C ASP A 39 28.97 -1.05 15.43
N LEU A 40 28.42 -1.62 14.37
CA LEU A 40 28.31 -3.06 14.20
C LEU A 40 29.36 -3.56 13.19
N THR A 41 29.92 -4.74 13.42
CA THR A 41 30.87 -5.37 12.50
C THR A 41 30.20 -6.49 11.71
N ALA A 42 30.28 -6.44 10.38
CA ALA A 42 29.68 -7.43 9.48
C ALA A 42 30.11 -8.89 9.78
N THR A 43 31.36 -9.06 10.25
CA THR A 43 31.93 -10.34 10.68
C THR A 43 31.26 -10.89 11.94
N ALA A 44 30.93 -10.05 12.93
CA ALA A 44 30.19 -10.45 14.12
C ALA A 44 28.76 -10.91 13.80
N PHE A 45 28.21 -10.47 12.66
CA PHE A 45 26.89 -10.88 12.21
C PHE A 45 26.89 -12.21 11.43
N GLY A 46 28.04 -12.78 11.08
CA GLY A 46 28.12 -14.02 10.31
C GLY A 46 27.61 -13.87 8.87
N LEU A 47 27.78 -12.68 8.28
CA LEU A 47 27.43 -12.44 6.89
C LEU A 47 28.42 -13.14 5.95
N PRO A 48 27.98 -13.60 4.76
CA PRO A 48 28.89 -14.13 3.75
C PRO A 48 29.99 -13.12 3.40
N PRO A 49 31.24 -13.56 3.10
CA PRO A 49 32.37 -12.65 2.86
C PRO A 49 32.08 -11.58 1.80
N GLU A 50 31.43 -11.97 0.69
CA GLU A 50 31.07 -11.04 -0.39
C GLU A 50 30.14 -9.91 0.09
N THR A 51 29.13 -10.25 0.90
CA THR A 51 28.19 -9.28 1.48
C THR A 51 28.89 -8.41 2.52
N ALA A 52 29.73 -9.02 3.36
CA ALA A 52 30.49 -8.31 4.39
C ALA A 52 31.46 -7.29 3.78
N ASP A 53 32.17 -7.66 2.71
CA ASP A 53 33.11 -6.78 2.00
C ASP A 53 32.40 -5.60 1.29
N ALA A 54 31.13 -5.80 0.92
CA ALA A 54 30.30 -4.76 0.34
C ALA A 54 29.80 -3.73 1.36
N ILE A 55 29.84 -4.01 2.66
CA ILE A 55 29.43 -3.10 3.73
C ILE A 55 30.56 -2.11 4.02
N ARG A 56 30.25 -0.82 3.88
CA ARG A 56 31.14 0.30 4.25
C ARG A 56 30.96 0.69 5.71
N LYS A 57 29.72 0.71 6.18
CA LYS A 57 29.36 1.02 7.57
C LYS A 57 28.12 0.24 7.96
N MET A 58 28.07 -0.26 9.18
CA MET A 58 26.89 -0.88 9.77
C MET A 58 26.75 -0.37 11.20
N GLU A 59 25.54 0.03 11.59
CA GLU A 59 25.31 0.70 12.87
C GLU A 59 23.93 0.35 13.41
N LEU A 60 23.83 0.04 14.70
CA LEU A 60 22.56 0.01 15.42
C LEU A 60 22.15 1.46 15.67
N LEU A 61 21.03 1.89 15.08
CA LEU A 61 20.53 3.25 15.23
C LEU A 61 19.49 3.40 16.35
N ALA A 62 18.68 2.36 16.56
CA ALA A 62 17.65 2.34 17.59
C ALA A 62 17.39 0.92 18.09
N GLU A 63 17.05 0.80 19.37
CA GLU A 63 16.65 -0.44 20.04
C GLU A 63 15.68 -0.10 21.18
N ASP A 64 14.57 -0.82 21.29
CA ASP A 64 13.65 -0.70 22.42
C ASP A 64 14.24 -1.28 23.72
N ASP A 65 13.69 -0.88 24.86
CA ASP A 65 14.22 -1.30 26.15
C ASP A 65 14.17 -2.82 26.34
N GLU A 66 13.11 -3.46 25.83
CA GLU A 66 12.90 -4.91 25.80
C GLU A 66 13.67 -5.65 24.69
N GLN A 67 14.35 -4.93 23.80
CA GLN A 67 15.15 -5.45 22.68
C GLN A 67 14.35 -6.30 21.69
N PHE A 68 13.05 -6.07 21.56
CA PHE A 68 12.21 -6.74 20.58
C PHE A 68 12.41 -6.20 19.16
N LEU A 69 12.60 -4.89 18.99
CA LEU A 69 12.70 -4.21 17.70
C LEU A 69 13.99 -3.40 17.60
N ARG A 70 14.79 -3.73 16.57
CA ARG A 70 16.06 -3.05 16.26
C ARG A 70 16.00 -2.34 14.92
N VAL A 71 16.52 -1.12 14.86
CA VAL A 71 16.74 -0.39 13.61
C VAL A 71 18.21 -0.39 13.26
N ILE A 72 18.58 -1.06 12.18
CA ILE A 72 19.98 -1.18 11.74
C ILE A 72 20.20 -0.39 10.46
N PHE A 73 21.18 0.49 10.48
CA PHE A 73 21.66 1.19 9.30
C PHE A 73 22.79 0.41 8.64
N VAL A 74 22.75 0.32 7.31
CA VAL A 74 23.81 -0.32 6.52
C VAL A 74 24.15 0.55 5.30
N GLN A 75 25.37 1.07 5.26
CA GLN A 75 25.92 1.69 4.07
C GLN A 75 26.68 0.65 3.23
N LEU A 76 26.27 0.46 1.99
CA LEU A 76 26.83 -0.52 1.05
C LEU A 76 27.60 0.16 -0.09
N ARG A 77 28.49 -0.58 -0.76
CA ARG A 77 29.12 -0.13 -2.02
C ARG A 77 28.11 -0.03 -3.17
N SER A 78 27.13 -0.93 -3.16
CA SER A 78 25.95 -0.94 -4.04
C SER A 78 24.80 -1.59 -3.28
N ILE A 79 23.60 -1.02 -3.38
CA ILE A 79 22.41 -1.64 -2.82
C ILE A 79 21.97 -2.70 -3.82
N THR A 80 22.11 -3.98 -3.46
CA THR A 80 21.69 -5.08 -4.33
C THR A 80 20.60 -5.96 -3.76
N ALA A 81 19.74 -6.51 -4.62
CA ALA A 81 18.72 -7.47 -4.18
C ALA A 81 19.32 -8.67 -3.44
N LYS A 82 20.51 -9.14 -3.89
CA LYS A 82 21.26 -10.21 -3.22
C LYS A 82 21.71 -9.78 -1.82
N ALA A 83 22.41 -8.66 -1.70
CA ALA A 83 22.92 -8.16 -0.42
C ALA A 83 21.77 -7.89 0.57
N ARG A 84 20.68 -7.28 0.10
CA ARG A 84 19.46 -7.06 0.88
C ARG A 84 18.85 -8.37 1.38
N ASN A 85 18.67 -9.35 0.51
CA ASN A 85 18.08 -10.64 0.87
C ASN A 85 18.97 -11.42 1.84
N GLU A 86 20.29 -11.34 1.70
CA GLU A 86 21.25 -11.96 2.62
C GLU A 86 21.24 -11.29 4.00
N LEU A 87 21.24 -9.95 4.04
CA LEU A 87 21.07 -9.18 5.28
C LEU A 87 19.76 -9.53 5.99
N ALA A 88 18.64 -9.51 5.25
CA ALA A 88 17.33 -9.85 5.78
C ALA A 88 17.29 -11.28 6.31
N ARG A 89 17.83 -12.27 5.57
CA ARG A 89 17.86 -13.67 6.01
C ARG A 89 18.71 -13.86 7.26
N ASN A 90 19.87 -13.23 7.33
CA ASN A 90 20.74 -13.32 8.50
C ASN A 90 20.06 -12.71 9.72
N LEU A 91 19.57 -11.47 9.61
CA LEU A 91 18.96 -10.76 10.73
C LEU A 91 17.60 -11.35 11.11
N GLY A 92 16.80 -11.79 10.15
CA GLY A 92 15.51 -12.44 10.39
C GLY A 92 15.61 -13.84 10.99
N SER A 93 16.80 -14.44 11.05
CA SER A 93 17.04 -15.68 11.81
C SER A 93 17.30 -15.45 13.30
N ARG A 94 17.44 -14.19 13.71
CA ARG A 94 17.69 -13.79 15.10
C ARG A 94 16.37 -13.55 15.84
N ASN A 95 16.45 -13.51 17.17
CA ASN A 95 15.28 -13.40 18.05
C ASN A 95 14.60 -12.02 17.95
N ALA A 96 15.36 -10.95 17.72
CA ALA A 96 14.80 -9.63 17.53
C ALA A 96 14.17 -9.46 16.13
N ASP A 97 13.21 -8.56 16.04
CA ASP A 97 12.66 -8.05 14.81
C ASP A 97 13.47 -6.83 14.34
N HIS A 98 13.53 -6.64 13.03
CA HIS A 98 14.47 -5.71 12.43
C HIS A 98 13.82 -4.83 11.36
N LEU A 99 14.12 -3.53 11.44
CA LEU A 99 13.95 -2.57 10.36
C LEU A 99 15.34 -2.15 9.88
N LEU A 100 15.63 -2.33 8.59
CA LEU A 100 16.91 -1.94 8.01
C LEU A 100 16.77 -0.63 7.25
N ILE A 101 17.79 0.22 7.31
CA ILE A 101 17.92 1.42 6.49
C ILE A 101 19.18 1.28 5.66
N LEU A 102 19.02 0.95 4.37
CA LEU A 102 20.10 0.69 3.45
C LEU A 102 20.36 1.92 2.58
N THR A 103 21.64 2.23 2.36
CA THR A 103 22.02 3.27 1.40
C THR A 103 23.39 2.99 0.80
N LYS A 104 23.70 3.63 -0.33
CA LYS A 104 25.06 3.70 -0.88
C LYS A 104 25.74 5.03 -0.52
N ASP A 105 25.02 6.12 -0.79
CA ASP A 105 25.53 7.51 -0.81
C ASP A 105 24.51 8.53 -0.27
N PHE A 106 23.43 8.07 0.36
CA PHE A 106 22.31 8.88 0.85
C PHE A 106 21.47 9.57 -0.23
N ASP A 107 21.69 9.35 -1.52
CA ASP A 107 20.77 9.85 -2.55
C ASP A 107 19.50 9.01 -2.61
N VAL A 108 19.64 7.70 -2.37
CA VAL A 108 18.55 6.74 -2.23
C VAL A 108 18.64 6.01 -0.89
N LEU A 109 17.51 5.89 -0.21
CA LEU A 109 17.34 5.14 1.04
C LEU A 109 16.33 4.01 0.81
N GLU A 110 16.71 2.76 1.11
CA GLU A 110 15.78 1.65 1.21
C GLU A 110 15.48 1.38 2.69
N PHE A 111 14.22 1.55 3.09
CA PHE A 111 13.71 1.05 4.35
C PHE A 111 13.26 -0.40 4.10
N VAL A 112 13.75 -1.35 4.90
CA VAL A 112 13.49 -2.78 4.72
C VAL A 112 12.99 -3.39 6.01
N LEU A 113 11.71 -3.73 6.08
CA LEU A 113 11.16 -4.50 7.18
C LEU A 113 11.48 -5.98 6.97
N VAL A 114 12.12 -6.60 7.96
CA VAL A 114 12.44 -8.04 7.93
C VAL A 114 11.27 -8.83 8.51
N ASP A 115 10.29 -9.15 7.66
CA ASP A 115 9.07 -9.86 8.06
C ASP A 115 9.27 -11.39 8.07
N LYS A 116 8.51 -12.09 8.90
CA LYS A 116 8.58 -13.54 9.12
C LYS A 116 7.19 -14.16 8.91
N GLU A 117 6.99 -14.83 7.77
CA GLU A 117 5.77 -15.59 7.50
C GLU A 117 5.92 -17.05 7.92
N THR A 118 5.07 -17.52 8.83
CA THR A 118 5.01 -18.94 9.19
C THR A 118 4.07 -19.67 8.24
N ARG A 119 4.58 -20.64 7.48
CA ARG A 119 3.77 -21.53 6.64
C ARG A 119 3.63 -22.90 7.30
N GLN A 120 2.38 -23.36 7.44
CA GLN A 120 2.11 -24.75 7.79
C GLN A 120 2.40 -25.65 6.59
N ARG A 121 3.33 -26.60 6.76
CA ARG A 121 3.55 -27.66 5.77
C ARG A 121 2.41 -28.66 5.87
N HIS A 122 1.70 -28.88 4.78
CA HIS A 122 0.61 -29.86 4.70
C HIS A 122 1.11 -31.31 4.54
N ALA A 123 2.40 -31.58 4.77
CA ALA A 123 3.00 -32.90 4.66
C ALA A 123 2.99 -33.61 6.04
N PRO A 124 2.75 -34.93 6.10
CA PRO A 124 2.83 -35.69 7.37
C PRO A 124 4.21 -35.51 8.01
N GLY A 125 4.26 -34.93 9.22
CA GLY A 125 5.51 -34.67 9.97
C GLY A 125 6.25 -33.37 9.62
N GLY A 126 5.70 -32.51 8.75
CA GLY A 126 6.29 -31.22 8.44
C GLY A 126 5.96 -30.16 9.49
N GLY A 127 6.92 -29.81 10.35
CA GLY A 127 6.79 -28.66 11.25
C GLY A 127 6.62 -27.32 10.50
N PRO A 128 6.19 -26.26 11.20
CA PRO A 128 6.04 -24.93 10.61
C PRO A 128 7.39 -24.46 10.02
N SER A 129 7.37 -23.98 8.77
CA SER A 129 8.55 -23.35 8.16
C SER A 129 8.38 -21.84 8.19
N VAL A 130 9.33 -21.14 8.82
CA VAL A 130 9.39 -19.68 8.81
C VAL A 130 10.09 -19.22 7.53
N ARG A 131 9.41 -18.37 6.77
CA ARG A 131 9.95 -17.72 5.57
C ARG A 131 10.23 -16.25 5.90
N ILE A 132 11.47 -15.83 5.69
CA ILE A 132 11.86 -14.42 5.83
C ILE A 132 11.53 -13.68 4.54
N ILE A 133 10.83 -12.55 4.67
CA ILE A 133 10.37 -11.71 3.57
C ILE A 133 10.84 -10.27 3.81
N PRO A 134 11.80 -9.76 3.01
CA PRO A 134 12.15 -8.35 3.07
C PRO A 134 11.08 -7.52 2.37
N ARG A 135 10.35 -6.69 3.11
CA ARG A 135 9.41 -5.71 2.55
C ARG A 135 10.15 -4.38 2.40
N VAL A 136 10.15 -3.81 1.20
CA VAL A 136 11.04 -2.69 0.84
C VAL A 136 10.23 -1.45 0.47
N VAL A 137 10.63 -0.32 1.05
CA VAL A 137 10.18 1.02 0.65
C VAL A 137 11.42 1.80 0.22
N THR A 138 11.45 2.26 -1.04
CA THR A 138 12.60 2.99 -1.59
C THR A 138 12.26 4.46 -1.76
N VAL A 139 13.09 5.34 -1.20
CA VAL A 139 12.88 6.80 -1.23
C VAL A 139 14.08 7.48 -1.90
N VAL A 140 13.80 8.35 -2.88
CA VAL A 140 14.81 9.25 -3.46
C VAL A 140 14.86 10.52 -2.60
N ARG A 141 15.93 10.70 -1.82
CA ARG A 141 15.99 11.67 -0.72
C ARG A 141 15.62 13.09 -1.12
N LYS A 142 16.24 13.61 -2.20
CA LYS A 142 16.03 14.99 -2.67
C LYS A 142 14.77 15.19 -3.50
N ALA A 143 14.22 14.11 -4.07
CA ALA A 143 13.02 14.13 -4.92
C ALA A 143 11.86 13.37 -4.27
N ASN A 144 11.79 13.39 -2.93
CA ASN A 144 10.79 12.62 -2.19
C ASN A 144 9.37 13.11 -2.53
N THR A 145 8.52 12.14 -2.81
CA THR A 145 7.13 12.36 -3.22
C THR A 145 6.21 12.52 -2.01
N HIS A 146 4.97 12.94 -2.25
CA HIS A 146 3.93 12.90 -1.22
C HIS A 146 3.72 11.48 -0.67
N LEU A 147 3.77 10.47 -1.56
CA LEU A 147 3.66 9.06 -1.19
C LEU A 147 4.78 8.64 -0.23
N ASP A 148 6.03 9.04 -0.50
CA ASP A 148 7.15 8.74 0.40
C ASP A 148 6.91 9.30 1.80
N ARG A 149 6.45 10.56 1.89
CA ARG A 149 6.12 11.20 3.18
C ARG A 149 4.96 10.49 3.90
N ARG A 150 3.91 10.12 3.16
CA ARG A 150 2.76 9.38 3.69
C ARG A 150 3.16 8.03 4.26
N ILE A 151 4.07 7.30 3.60
CA ILE A 151 4.57 6.03 4.11
C ILE A 151 5.50 6.25 5.31
N LEU A 152 6.49 7.13 5.19
CA LEU A 152 7.50 7.32 6.24
C LEU A 152 6.93 7.92 7.53
N ARG A 153 5.88 8.77 7.48
CA ARG A 153 5.26 9.29 8.70
C ARG A 153 4.63 8.20 9.56
N ARG A 154 4.12 7.13 8.93
CA ARG A 154 3.51 6.00 9.63
C ARG A 154 4.55 5.10 10.31
N LEU A 155 5.84 5.36 10.11
CA LEU A 155 6.89 4.72 10.88
C LEU A 155 7.00 5.30 12.30
N THR A 156 6.30 6.39 12.63
CA THR A 156 6.28 6.98 13.98
C THR A 156 6.00 5.90 15.03
N TRP A 157 6.78 5.91 16.11
CA TRP A 157 6.61 5.03 17.25
C TRP A 157 5.36 5.43 18.03
N THR A 158 4.30 4.64 17.89
CA THR A 158 3.06 4.80 18.66
C THR A 158 2.65 3.51 19.38
N GLY A 159 3.31 2.39 19.07
CA GLY A 159 3.07 1.12 19.75
C GLY A 159 3.57 1.14 21.20
N LYS A 160 2.96 0.34 22.06
CA LYS A 160 3.30 0.26 23.50
C LYS A 160 4.72 -0.25 23.77
N ASP A 161 5.20 -1.16 22.92
CA ASP A 161 6.48 -1.86 23.00
C ASP A 161 6.95 -2.19 21.57
N GLY A 162 8.13 -2.81 21.45
CA GLY A 162 8.71 -3.16 20.15
C GLY A 162 7.88 -4.15 19.33
N LEU A 163 7.10 -5.04 19.95
CA LEU A 163 6.27 -6.02 19.24
C LEU A 163 5.06 -5.33 18.60
N ASP A 164 4.36 -4.51 19.36
CA ASP A 164 3.21 -3.73 18.89
C ASP A 164 3.63 -2.74 17.79
N GLN A 165 4.79 -2.11 17.97
CA GLN A 165 5.36 -1.26 16.93
C GLN A 165 5.76 -2.06 15.68
N PHE A 166 6.29 -3.27 15.81
CA PHE A 166 6.61 -4.11 14.65
C PHE A 166 5.36 -4.52 13.87
N ASP A 167 4.26 -4.83 14.56
CA ASP A 167 2.96 -5.11 13.94
C ASP A 167 2.43 -3.91 13.14
N LYS A 168 2.65 -2.69 13.65
CA LYS A 168 2.39 -1.44 12.92
C LYS A 168 3.19 -1.37 11.64
N LEU A 169 4.51 -1.55 11.76
CA LEU A 169 5.41 -1.48 10.62
C LEU A 169 5.02 -2.50 9.56
N ARG A 170 4.64 -3.72 9.94
CA ARG A 170 4.16 -4.74 9.02
C ARG A 170 2.93 -4.26 8.23
N SER A 171 1.92 -3.69 8.89
CA SER A 171 0.77 -3.10 8.20
C SER A 171 1.16 -1.93 7.27
N VAL A 172 2.09 -1.07 7.68
CA VAL A 172 2.58 0.07 6.89
C VAL A 172 3.30 -0.40 5.62
N PHE A 173 4.20 -1.38 5.74
CA PHE A 173 4.96 -1.92 4.62
C PHE A 173 4.08 -2.74 3.67
N GLU A 174 3.07 -3.45 4.19
CA GLU A 174 2.04 -4.08 3.35
C GLU A 174 1.20 -3.03 2.60
N ALA A 175 0.77 -1.98 3.30
CA ALA A 175 0.00 -0.88 2.74
C ALA A 175 0.77 -0.08 1.67
N ALA A 176 2.08 0.10 1.83
CA ALA A 176 2.93 0.82 0.89
C ALA A 176 2.86 0.25 -0.54
N HIS A 177 2.67 -1.07 -0.68
CA HIS A 177 2.49 -1.71 -1.99
C HIS A 177 1.18 -1.32 -2.69
N TYR A 178 0.15 -0.96 -1.93
CA TYR A 178 -1.21 -0.64 -2.41
C TYR A 178 -1.51 0.86 -2.38
N SER A 179 -0.51 1.68 -2.06
CA SER A 179 -0.68 3.13 -1.91
C SER A 179 -0.49 3.82 -3.26
N GLY A 180 -1.58 4.35 -3.81
CA GLY A 180 -1.56 5.27 -4.95
C GLY A 180 -1.24 6.70 -4.50
N ARG A 181 -1.15 7.62 -5.47
CA ARG A 181 -0.76 9.02 -5.23
C ARG A 181 -1.66 9.74 -4.19
N TYR A 182 -2.96 9.46 -4.17
CA TYR A 182 -3.93 10.15 -3.30
C TYR A 182 -4.81 9.22 -2.45
N PHE A 183 -4.68 7.90 -2.61
CA PHE A 183 -5.53 6.91 -1.94
C PHE A 183 -4.74 5.62 -1.67
N GLN A 184 -5.30 4.70 -0.89
CA GLN A 184 -4.87 3.31 -0.78
C GLN A 184 -5.96 2.43 -1.38
N ASN A 185 -5.62 1.56 -2.32
CA ASN A 185 -6.58 0.59 -2.87
C ASN A 185 -6.09 -0.83 -2.62
N ARG A 186 -6.60 -1.48 -1.57
CA ARG A 186 -6.27 -2.89 -1.28
C ARG A 186 -7.14 -3.81 -2.14
N ALA A 187 -6.97 -3.76 -3.46
CA ALA A 187 -7.67 -4.63 -4.42
C ALA A 187 -9.22 -4.60 -4.30
N LEU A 188 -9.80 -3.48 -3.86
CA LEU A 188 -11.25 -3.28 -3.91
C LEU A 188 -11.68 -2.87 -5.32
N PHE A 189 -10.89 -2.00 -5.95
CA PHE A 189 -11.01 -1.55 -7.33
C PHE A 189 -9.76 -1.93 -8.14
N ALA A 190 -9.74 -1.63 -9.44
CA ALA A 190 -8.53 -1.71 -10.24
C ALA A 190 -7.78 -0.36 -10.21
N ASP A 191 -6.49 -0.36 -9.85
CA ASP A 191 -5.72 0.88 -9.67
C ASP A 191 -5.75 1.77 -10.92
N HIS A 192 -5.48 1.19 -12.08
CA HIS A 192 -5.53 1.91 -13.35
C HIS A 192 -6.92 2.49 -13.64
N TYR A 193 -8.00 1.84 -13.21
CA TYR A 193 -9.35 2.39 -13.37
C TYR A 193 -9.50 3.67 -12.56
N LEU A 194 -9.07 3.67 -11.30
CA LEU A 194 -9.11 4.84 -10.41
C LEU A 194 -8.21 5.98 -10.91
N GLU A 195 -7.05 5.66 -11.47
CA GLU A 195 -6.08 6.67 -11.91
C GLU A 195 -6.43 7.30 -13.26
N SER A 196 -7.00 6.53 -14.19
CA SER A 196 -7.25 6.99 -15.56
C SER A 196 -8.74 7.13 -15.88
N ARG A 197 -9.50 6.04 -15.79
CA ARG A 197 -10.90 5.96 -16.27
C ARG A 197 -11.85 6.77 -15.42
N LEU A 198 -11.60 6.84 -14.11
CA LEU A 198 -12.41 7.63 -13.21
C LEU A 198 -12.46 9.10 -13.63
N ARG A 199 -11.40 9.65 -14.23
CA ARG A 199 -11.36 11.03 -14.74
C ARG A 199 -12.28 11.27 -15.93
N GLU A 200 -12.64 10.20 -16.64
CA GLU A 200 -13.57 10.23 -17.78
C GLU A 200 -15.04 10.13 -17.30
N ASP A 201 -15.26 9.69 -16.06
CA ASP A 201 -16.60 9.50 -15.47
C ASP A 201 -17.34 10.84 -15.32
N ALA A 202 -18.66 10.81 -15.48
CA ALA A 202 -19.49 12.01 -15.35
C ALA A 202 -19.38 12.63 -13.96
N ALA A 203 -19.31 11.81 -12.91
CA ALA A 203 -19.19 12.27 -11.52
C ALA A 203 -17.89 13.05 -11.29
N TRP A 204 -16.83 12.79 -12.06
CA TRP A 204 -15.58 13.53 -11.96
C TRP A 204 -15.71 15.00 -12.36
N ARG A 205 -16.74 15.36 -13.14
CA ARG A 205 -16.97 16.74 -13.59
C ARG A 205 -17.65 17.62 -12.54
N ASP A 206 -18.22 17.03 -11.50
CA ASP A 206 -18.91 17.76 -10.44
C ASP A 206 -17.93 18.66 -9.68
N ASP A 207 -18.32 19.87 -9.27
CA ASP A 207 -17.42 20.79 -8.57
C ASP A 207 -17.39 20.53 -7.04
N PRO A 208 -16.24 20.13 -6.46
CA PRO A 208 -16.14 19.91 -5.02
C PRO A 208 -15.83 21.19 -4.23
N SER A 209 -15.59 22.35 -4.85
CA SER A 209 -14.93 23.52 -4.22
C SER A 209 -15.62 24.04 -2.96
N THR A 210 -16.96 24.11 -2.96
CA THR A 210 -17.74 24.52 -1.79
C THR A 210 -17.58 23.54 -0.63
N THR A 211 -17.70 22.24 -0.92
CA THR A 211 -17.53 21.18 0.07
C THR A 211 -16.09 21.13 0.57
N PHE A 212 -15.10 21.27 -0.31
CA PHE A 212 -13.68 21.35 0.02
C PHE A 212 -13.43 22.46 1.05
N THR A 213 -13.94 23.66 0.80
CA THR A 213 -13.77 24.80 1.71
C THR A 213 -14.40 24.51 3.08
N ALA A 214 -15.63 24.02 3.11
CA ALA A 214 -16.32 23.70 4.36
C ALA A 214 -15.63 22.58 5.15
N VAL A 215 -15.15 21.53 4.48
CA VAL A 215 -14.44 20.41 5.11
C VAL A 215 -13.06 20.86 5.60
N ARG A 216 -12.33 21.66 4.82
CA ARG A 216 -11.04 22.24 5.22
C ARG A 216 -11.18 23.13 6.45
N ASP A 217 -12.20 23.97 6.48
CA ASP A 217 -12.44 24.87 7.61
C ASP A 217 -12.88 24.08 8.85
N LEU A 218 -13.68 23.03 8.69
CA LEU A 218 -14.04 22.11 9.77
C LEU A 218 -12.79 21.43 10.35
N LEU A 219 -11.94 20.85 9.50
CA LEU A 219 -10.71 20.17 9.92
C LEU A 219 -9.55 21.11 10.25
N SER A 220 -9.77 22.43 10.28
CA SER A 220 -8.75 23.37 10.74
C SER A 220 -8.34 23.05 12.18
N ASN A 221 -7.03 22.84 12.38
CA ASN A 221 -6.48 22.39 13.67
C ASN A 221 -7.15 21.10 14.21
N ALA A 222 -7.49 20.14 13.33
CA ALA A 222 -8.19 18.92 13.70
C ALA A 222 -7.52 18.18 14.87
N ARG A 223 -6.19 17.99 14.81
CA ARG A 223 -5.40 17.40 15.89
C ARG A 223 -5.57 18.14 17.22
N GLY A 224 -5.52 19.48 17.23
CA GLY A 224 -5.71 20.26 18.46
C GLY A 224 -7.13 20.19 19.02
N ARG A 225 -8.14 19.98 18.16
CA ARG A 225 -9.56 19.94 18.56
C ARG A 225 -9.98 18.57 19.08
N TRP A 226 -9.61 17.50 18.38
CA TRP A 226 -10.17 16.17 18.60
C TRP A 226 -9.18 15.11 19.09
N ALA A 227 -7.87 15.38 19.07
CA ALA A 227 -6.93 14.46 19.70
C ALA A 227 -7.29 14.28 21.18
N ASN A 228 -7.33 13.02 21.62
CA ASN A 228 -7.67 12.64 22.99
C ASN A 228 -9.08 13.07 23.46
N LYS A 229 -10.00 13.47 22.57
CA LYS A 229 -11.41 13.69 22.91
C LYS A 229 -12.21 12.39 22.87
N PRO A 230 -13.20 12.20 23.76
CA PRO A 230 -13.98 10.96 23.81
C PRO A 230 -14.88 10.82 22.57
N GLU A 231 -15.26 9.60 22.22
CA GLU A 231 -16.09 9.26 21.05
C GLU A 231 -17.32 10.19 20.87
N PRO A 232 -18.15 10.50 21.90
CA PRO A 232 -19.34 11.34 21.73
C PRO A 232 -19.03 12.75 21.19
N THR A 233 -17.93 13.35 21.66
CA THR A 233 -17.51 14.69 21.23
C THR A 233 -17.07 14.68 19.77
N VAL A 234 -16.28 13.68 19.37
CA VAL A 234 -15.84 13.53 17.97
C VAL A 234 -17.05 13.29 17.07
N ARG A 235 -18.01 12.48 17.52
CA ARG A 235 -19.26 12.22 16.80
C ARG A 235 -20.08 13.47 16.53
N SER A 236 -20.38 14.27 17.55
CA SER A 236 -21.20 15.46 17.39
C SER A 236 -20.49 16.61 16.66
N GLU A 237 -19.18 16.78 16.90
CA GLU A 237 -18.44 17.95 16.41
C GLU A 237 -17.73 17.73 15.07
N LEU A 238 -17.44 16.48 14.69
CA LEU A 238 -16.73 16.14 13.45
C LEU A 238 -17.62 15.31 12.51
N PHE A 239 -18.05 14.13 12.95
CA PHE A 239 -18.69 13.16 12.05
C PHE A 239 -20.06 13.62 11.58
N GLU A 240 -20.94 14.08 12.47
CA GLU A 240 -22.26 14.58 12.07
C GLU A 240 -22.20 15.75 11.07
N PRO A 241 -21.37 16.79 11.27
CA PRO A 241 -21.13 17.80 10.24
C PRO A 241 -20.62 17.22 8.91
N LEU A 242 -19.66 16.30 8.95
CA LEU A 242 -19.13 15.66 7.73
C LEU A 242 -20.21 14.87 6.99
N TRP A 243 -21.06 14.11 7.69
CA TRP A 243 -22.18 13.39 7.06
C TRP A 243 -23.14 14.33 6.34
N ARG A 244 -23.44 15.49 6.95
CA ARG A 244 -24.28 16.52 6.32
C ARG A 244 -23.59 17.13 5.10
N LEU A 245 -22.29 17.42 5.15
CA LEU A 245 -21.50 17.92 4.01
C LEU A 245 -21.40 16.90 2.86
N LEU A 246 -21.38 15.60 3.19
CA LEU A 246 -21.46 14.49 2.24
C LEU A 246 -22.88 14.26 1.72
N GLY A 247 -23.88 14.97 2.26
CA GLY A 247 -25.26 14.96 1.82
C GLY A 247 -26.13 13.87 2.43
N PHE A 248 -25.67 13.18 3.48
CA PHE A 248 -26.45 12.17 4.20
C PHE A 248 -27.32 12.76 5.31
N LYS A 249 -28.36 12.01 5.68
CA LYS A 249 -29.08 12.16 6.95
C LYS A 249 -28.60 11.08 7.93
N PRO A 250 -27.69 11.39 8.88
CA PRO A 250 -27.19 10.38 9.81
C PRO A 250 -28.26 10.06 10.87
N LYS A 251 -28.50 8.78 11.09
CA LYS A 251 -29.32 8.26 12.20
C LYS A 251 -28.42 7.45 13.12
N VAL A 252 -28.39 7.83 14.40
CA VAL A 252 -27.61 7.11 15.42
C VAL A 252 -28.16 5.70 15.57
N ALA A 253 -27.34 4.69 15.26
CA ALA A 253 -27.71 3.27 15.34
C ALA A 253 -27.33 2.67 16.70
N LYS A 254 -26.22 3.11 17.30
CA LYS A 254 -25.85 2.81 18.69
C LYS A 254 -25.43 4.05 19.45
N ALA A 255 -25.70 4.04 20.77
CA ALA A 255 -25.11 5.00 21.69
C ALA A 255 -23.58 4.81 21.71
N ALA A 256 -22.84 5.89 21.93
CA ALA A 256 -21.38 5.82 22.09
C ALA A 256 -21.00 4.85 23.22
N ASN A 257 -19.88 4.15 23.08
CA ASN A 257 -19.34 3.19 24.04
C ASN A 257 -20.21 1.91 24.25
N GLN A 258 -21.03 1.52 23.27
CA GLN A 258 -21.74 0.23 23.24
C GLN A 258 -21.15 -0.74 22.19
N ASP A 259 -21.63 -1.99 22.24
CA ASP A 259 -21.20 -3.15 21.43
C ASP A 259 -20.59 -2.79 20.05
N HIS A 260 -19.38 -3.28 19.85
CA HIS A 260 -18.46 -2.98 18.76
C HIS A 260 -18.89 -3.57 17.42
N LEU A 261 -19.80 -4.55 17.43
CA LEU A 261 -20.25 -5.22 16.19
C LEU A 261 -21.30 -4.43 15.41
N THR A 262 -21.93 -3.44 16.05
CA THR A 262 -22.97 -2.62 15.42
C THR A 262 -22.37 -1.30 14.91
N PRO A 263 -22.74 -0.84 13.69
CA PRO A 263 -22.33 0.47 13.19
C PRO A 263 -22.82 1.62 14.08
N ASP A 264 -22.08 2.72 14.12
CA ASP A 264 -22.43 3.95 14.86
C ASP A 264 -23.60 4.70 14.23
N TYR A 265 -23.65 4.71 12.90
CA TYR A 265 -24.66 5.41 12.13
C TYR A 265 -25.24 4.54 11.01
N GLU A 266 -26.55 4.62 10.85
CA GLU A 266 -27.21 4.38 9.56
C GLU A 266 -27.22 5.71 8.78
N LEU A 267 -26.75 5.68 7.54
CA LEU A 267 -26.69 6.86 6.67
C LEU A 267 -27.79 6.78 5.63
N HIS A 268 -28.72 7.74 5.68
CA HIS A 268 -29.92 7.74 4.86
C HIS A 268 -29.84 8.72 3.69
N GLY A 269 -30.58 8.38 2.63
CA GLY A 269 -30.78 9.22 1.46
C GLY A 269 -31.72 10.40 1.73
N ALA A 270 -31.94 11.23 0.70
CA ALA A 270 -32.85 12.36 0.80
C ALA A 270 -34.30 11.90 1.07
N ASP A 271 -34.67 10.75 0.52
CA ASP A 271 -35.94 10.02 0.67
C ASP A 271 -36.12 9.34 2.05
N GLY A 272 -35.07 9.28 2.87
CA GLY A 272 -35.07 8.64 4.17
C GLY A 272 -34.77 7.14 4.13
N ASN A 273 -34.51 6.55 2.97
CA ASN A 273 -34.13 5.15 2.87
C ASN A 273 -32.68 4.94 3.34
N PRO A 274 -32.37 3.83 4.04
CA PRO A 274 -31.00 3.53 4.45
C PRO A 274 -30.15 3.19 3.21
N LEU A 275 -29.03 3.88 3.03
CA LEU A 275 -28.11 3.66 1.90
C LEU A 275 -26.87 2.86 2.32
N THR A 276 -26.32 3.19 3.49
CA THR A 276 -25.08 2.58 4.00
C THR A 276 -25.02 2.72 5.53
N ALA A 277 -23.99 2.15 6.13
CA ALA A 277 -23.70 2.30 7.55
C ALA A 277 -22.26 2.81 7.75
N ALA A 278 -21.99 3.39 8.91
CA ALA A 278 -20.66 3.91 9.25
C ALA A 278 -20.20 3.48 10.64
N PHE A 279 -18.96 3.01 10.72
CA PHE A 279 -18.20 2.88 11.98
C PHE A 279 -17.31 4.11 12.16
N CYS A 280 -17.43 4.75 13.32
CA CYS A 280 -16.80 6.01 13.66
C CYS A 280 -15.96 5.86 14.92
N TYR A 281 -14.65 5.95 14.77
CA TYR A 281 -13.70 5.84 15.85
C TYR A 281 -13.17 7.20 16.28
N ARG A 282 -12.52 7.24 17.44
CA ARG A 282 -11.82 8.44 17.91
C ARG A 282 -10.79 8.94 16.90
N TRP A 283 -10.49 10.23 16.97
CA TRP A 283 -9.54 10.88 16.09
C TRP A 283 -8.18 10.16 16.08
N ASP A 284 -7.74 9.78 14.88
CA ASP A 284 -6.43 9.13 14.63
C ASP A 284 -6.23 7.76 15.32
N ARG A 285 -7.31 7.11 15.80
CA ARG A 285 -7.27 5.72 16.31
C ARG A 285 -6.78 4.77 15.22
N TRP A 286 -5.94 3.80 15.56
CA TRP A 286 -5.53 2.77 14.62
C TRP A 286 -6.73 1.96 14.08
N LEU A 287 -6.77 1.69 12.77
CA LEU A 287 -7.88 0.98 12.12
C LEU A 287 -7.58 -0.46 11.64
N ASP A 288 -6.31 -0.89 11.61
CA ASP A 288 -5.91 -2.23 11.16
C ASP A 288 -5.86 -3.29 12.28
N GLY A 289 -6.32 -2.98 13.50
CA GLY A 289 -6.25 -3.88 14.64
C GLY A 289 -6.76 -3.29 15.95
N PRO A 290 -6.62 -4.02 17.07
CA PRO A 290 -6.78 -3.50 18.42
C PRO A 290 -5.85 -2.32 18.67
N ASP A 291 -6.30 -1.37 19.49
CA ASP A 291 -5.53 -0.18 19.87
C ASP A 291 -5.62 -0.02 21.38
N LEU A 292 -4.65 -0.57 22.11
CA LEU A 292 -4.68 -0.57 23.58
C LEU A 292 -4.59 0.83 24.20
N ASN A 293 -4.23 1.84 23.41
CA ASN A 293 -4.24 3.24 23.84
C ASN A 293 -5.63 3.88 23.70
N ASP A 294 -6.58 3.20 23.08
CA ASP A 294 -7.97 3.63 22.99
C ASP A 294 -8.74 3.23 24.26
N PRO A 295 -9.10 4.17 25.16
CA PRO A 295 -9.93 3.90 26.33
C PRO A 295 -11.37 3.54 25.98
N ASP A 296 -11.87 3.87 24.78
CA ASP A 296 -13.25 3.60 24.40
C ASP A 296 -13.36 2.15 23.89
N THR A 297 -12.49 1.73 22.95
CA THR A 297 -12.56 0.39 22.32
C THR A 297 -11.20 -0.34 22.17
N PRO A 298 -10.48 -0.63 23.26
CA PRO A 298 -9.07 -1.04 23.19
C PRO A 298 -8.82 -2.38 22.47
N GLU A 299 -9.71 -3.35 22.67
CA GLU A 299 -9.58 -4.70 22.12
C GLU A 299 -10.28 -4.85 20.76
N GLU A 300 -11.01 -3.83 20.30
CA GLU A 300 -11.79 -3.90 19.07
C GLU A 300 -10.88 -3.87 17.83
N ASN A 301 -11.08 -4.83 16.93
CA ASN A 301 -10.52 -4.80 15.58
C ASN A 301 -11.57 -4.26 14.59
N PRO A 302 -11.41 -3.04 14.05
CA PRO A 302 -12.39 -2.43 13.13
C PRO A 302 -12.64 -3.25 11.87
N GLY A 303 -11.61 -3.92 11.37
CA GLY A 303 -11.72 -4.83 10.23
C GLY A 303 -12.61 -6.04 10.51
N ALA A 304 -12.59 -6.56 11.74
CA ALA A 304 -13.46 -7.67 12.15
C ALA A 304 -14.91 -7.20 12.38
N ALA A 305 -15.09 -6.01 12.98
CA ALA A 305 -16.41 -5.41 13.20
C ALA A 305 -17.15 -5.18 11.87
N VAL A 306 -16.49 -4.56 10.88
CA VAL A 306 -17.10 -4.31 9.56
C VAL A 306 -17.41 -5.60 8.81
N VAL A 307 -16.57 -6.63 8.91
CA VAL A 307 -16.84 -7.94 8.29
C VAL A 307 -18.10 -8.59 8.88
N SER A 308 -18.27 -8.48 10.19
CA SER A 308 -19.45 -9.01 10.90
C SER A 308 -20.70 -8.27 10.44
N ALA A 309 -20.67 -6.94 10.39
CA ALA A 309 -21.80 -6.13 9.91
C ALA A 309 -22.13 -6.38 8.42
N LEU A 310 -21.13 -6.56 7.55
CA LEU A 310 -21.35 -6.93 6.15
C LEU A 310 -21.99 -8.33 6.01
N ALA A 311 -21.71 -9.25 6.93
CA ALA A 311 -22.27 -10.59 6.94
C ALA A 311 -23.76 -10.62 7.32
N GLU A 312 -24.25 -9.63 8.09
CA GLU A 312 -25.69 -9.46 8.37
C GLU A 312 -26.50 -9.11 7.11
N GLY A 313 -25.84 -8.57 6.07
CA GLY A 313 -26.45 -8.36 4.76
C GLY A 313 -27.38 -7.16 4.64
N LYS A 314 -27.47 -6.29 5.66
CA LYS A 314 -28.31 -5.08 5.68
C LYS A 314 -27.89 -4.05 4.61
N THR A 315 -26.59 -3.88 4.40
CA THR A 315 -26.04 -2.97 3.39
C THR A 315 -24.95 -3.67 2.58
N ARG A 316 -24.72 -3.20 1.34
CA ARG A 316 -23.65 -3.73 0.46
C ARG A 316 -22.31 -3.06 0.70
N TRP A 317 -22.36 -1.82 1.17
CA TRP A 317 -21.21 -0.95 1.41
C TRP A 317 -21.24 -0.49 2.86
N ILE A 318 -20.07 -0.34 3.47
CA ILE A 318 -19.90 0.23 4.82
C ILE A 318 -18.69 1.16 4.82
N ILE A 319 -18.84 2.31 5.49
CA ILE A 319 -17.77 3.28 5.72
C ILE A 319 -17.15 3.01 7.10
N VAL A 320 -15.82 3.09 7.20
CA VAL A 320 -15.09 3.01 8.47
C VAL A 320 -14.15 4.21 8.54
N THR A 321 -14.23 5.01 9.61
CA THR A 321 -13.40 6.22 9.73
C THR A 321 -12.99 6.52 11.16
N ASN A 322 -11.78 7.07 11.33
CA ASN A 322 -11.26 7.66 12.56
C ASN A 322 -11.13 9.19 12.43
N GLY A 323 -11.89 9.81 11.52
CA GLY A 323 -11.81 11.23 11.18
C GLY A 323 -10.76 11.55 10.11
N LYS A 324 -9.56 10.99 10.27
CA LYS A 324 -8.42 11.17 9.35
C LYS A 324 -8.47 10.21 8.17
N TYR A 325 -8.52 8.91 8.44
CA TYR A 325 -8.64 7.86 7.44
C TYR A 325 -10.11 7.52 7.20
N TRP A 326 -10.44 7.34 5.93
CA TRP A 326 -11.77 6.99 5.46
C TRP A 326 -11.68 5.74 4.61
N ARG A 327 -12.21 4.63 5.11
CA ARG A 327 -12.20 3.33 4.43
C ARG A 327 -13.59 2.99 3.92
N LEU A 328 -13.63 2.43 2.73
CA LEU A 328 -14.83 1.88 2.10
C LEU A 328 -14.65 0.35 1.98
N TYR A 329 -15.62 -0.38 2.53
CA TYR A 329 -15.68 -1.84 2.46
C TYR A 329 -16.90 -2.28 1.63
N SER A 330 -16.76 -3.40 0.94
CA SER A 330 -17.83 -4.01 0.14
C SER A 330 -18.12 -5.44 0.58
N ARG A 331 -19.39 -5.81 0.63
CA ARG A 331 -19.86 -7.18 0.87
C ARG A 331 -19.35 -8.16 -0.19
N ASP A 332 -19.20 -7.67 -1.42
CA ASP A 332 -18.83 -8.43 -2.61
C ASP A 332 -17.33 -8.38 -2.92
N ALA A 333 -16.54 -7.84 -2.00
CA ALA A 333 -15.09 -7.93 -2.05
C ALA A 333 -14.64 -9.40 -1.93
N HIS A 334 -13.60 -9.77 -2.68
CA HIS A 334 -13.04 -11.13 -2.64
C HIS A 334 -12.58 -11.52 -1.22
N SER A 335 -12.01 -10.56 -0.49
CA SER A 335 -11.67 -10.71 0.93
C SER A 335 -12.21 -9.50 1.69
N ARG A 336 -13.30 -9.70 2.45
CA ARG A 336 -14.01 -8.60 3.14
C ARG A 336 -13.19 -7.94 4.25
N SER A 337 -12.21 -8.63 4.82
CA SER A 337 -11.35 -8.10 5.89
C SER A 337 -10.18 -7.28 5.36
N THR A 338 -9.65 -7.62 4.18
CA THR A 338 -8.40 -7.04 3.66
C THR A 338 -8.61 -6.12 2.47
N ASN A 339 -9.71 -6.28 1.73
CA ASN A 339 -9.96 -5.48 0.54
C ASN A 339 -10.83 -4.27 0.85
N PHE A 340 -10.21 -3.10 0.85
CA PHE A 340 -10.85 -1.83 1.07
C PHE A 340 -10.18 -0.72 0.25
N TYR A 341 -10.92 0.37 0.06
CA TYR A 341 -10.40 1.62 -0.48
C TYR A 341 -10.28 2.64 0.65
N GLU A 342 -9.14 3.30 0.78
CA GLU A 342 -8.86 4.24 1.86
C GLU A 342 -8.37 5.58 1.32
N VAL A 343 -8.84 6.68 1.91
CA VAL A 343 -8.30 8.02 1.68
C VAL A 343 -7.93 8.65 3.02
N ASP A 344 -6.76 9.30 3.06
CA ASP A 344 -6.40 10.20 4.15
C ASP A 344 -6.97 11.58 3.85
N LEU A 345 -7.97 12.00 4.63
CA LEU A 345 -8.69 13.24 4.42
C LEU A 345 -7.81 14.47 4.68
N GLU A 346 -6.93 14.44 5.68
CA GLU A 346 -6.02 15.56 5.94
C GLU A 346 -5.07 15.76 4.75
N GLU A 347 -4.53 14.67 4.22
CA GLU A 347 -3.67 14.70 3.04
C GLU A 347 -4.43 15.16 1.80
N ALA A 348 -5.66 14.69 1.61
CA ALA A 348 -6.51 15.07 0.48
C ALA A 348 -6.89 16.56 0.49
N LEU A 349 -6.89 17.21 1.66
CA LEU A 349 -7.12 18.65 1.81
C LEU A 349 -5.86 19.51 1.53
N LEU A 350 -4.67 18.91 1.63
CA LEU A 350 -3.38 19.60 1.45
C LEU A 350 -2.77 19.35 0.06
N ALA A 351 -3.05 18.21 -0.55
CA ALA A 351 -2.51 17.82 -1.84
C ALA A 351 -3.27 18.49 -2.99
N SER A 352 -2.53 19.04 -3.95
CA SER A 352 -3.08 19.60 -5.18
C SER A 352 -2.61 18.81 -6.39
N GLY A 353 -3.51 18.60 -7.34
CA GLY A 353 -3.20 18.05 -8.65
C GLY A 353 -2.51 19.06 -9.55
N GLU A 354 -1.86 18.56 -10.60
CA GLU A 354 -1.13 19.41 -11.56
C GLU A 354 -2.07 20.33 -12.34
N THR A 355 -3.26 19.82 -12.68
CA THR A 355 -4.28 20.55 -13.46
C THR A 355 -5.53 20.89 -12.64
N ASP A 356 -5.70 20.26 -11.49
CA ASP A 356 -6.88 20.40 -10.64
C ASP A 356 -6.44 20.50 -9.17
N PRO A 357 -6.59 21.67 -8.53
CA PRO A 357 -6.15 21.86 -7.15
C PRO A 357 -6.91 20.98 -6.16
N ASN A 358 -8.10 20.48 -6.53
CA ASN A 358 -8.93 19.63 -5.68
C ASN A 358 -8.87 18.14 -6.09
N GLU A 359 -7.93 17.75 -6.95
CA GLU A 359 -7.83 16.38 -7.48
C GLU A 359 -7.78 15.32 -6.36
N ALA A 360 -6.95 15.55 -5.34
CA ALA A 360 -6.83 14.63 -4.21
C ALA A 360 -8.15 14.55 -3.41
N PHE A 361 -8.79 15.70 -3.18
CA PHE A 361 -10.08 15.76 -2.48
C PHE A 361 -11.21 15.06 -3.24
N ARG A 362 -11.20 15.04 -4.57
CA ARG A 362 -12.21 14.29 -5.36
C ARG A 362 -12.22 12.81 -5.04
N TYR A 363 -11.05 12.20 -4.83
CA TYR A 363 -10.93 10.79 -4.46
C TYR A 363 -11.61 10.46 -3.12
N TRP A 364 -11.65 11.41 -2.18
CA TRP A 364 -12.46 11.30 -0.97
C TRP A 364 -13.93 11.60 -1.27
N TRP A 365 -14.22 12.79 -1.78
CA TRP A 365 -15.58 13.31 -1.89
C TRP A 365 -16.48 12.44 -2.76
N LEU A 366 -16.00 11.96 -3.92
CA LEU A 366 -16.82 11.17 -4.84
C LEU A 366 -17.18 9.80 -4.27
N PHE A 367 -16.30 9.17 -3.50
CA PHE A 367 -16.51 7.83 -2.94
C PHE A 367 -17.32 7.83 -1.66
N PHE A 368 -17.29 8.93 -0.89
CA PHE A 368 -17.95 9.01 0.41
C PHE A 368 -19.22 9.87 0.41
N ARG A 369 -19.58 10.56 -0.69
CA ARG A 369 -20.82 11.35 -0.76
C ARG A 369 -22.07 10.49 -0.94
N ARG A 370 -23.22 10.96 -0.46
CA ARG A 370 -24.53 10.29 -0.60
C ARG A 370 -24.78 9.74 -2.01
N PRO A 371 -24.63 10.52 -3.12
CA PRO A 371 -24.84 10.01 -4.47
C PRO A 371 -24.04 8.76 -4.85
N ALA A 372 -22.91 8.47 -4.20
CA ALA A 372 -22.13 7.26 -4.46
C ALA A 372 -22.90 5.97 -4.10
N PHE A 373 -23.79 6.06 -3.11
CA PHE A 373 -24.55 4.96 -2.53
C PHE A 373 -26.00 4.91 -3.01
N GLU A 374 -26.44 5.90 -3.79
CA GLU A 374 -27.82 5.96 -4.27
C GLU A 374 -28.06 4.94 -5.38
N THR A 375 -29.17 4.22 -5.25
CA THR A 375 -29.62 3.27 -6.24
C THR A 375 -29.97 3.99 -7.54
N ILE A 376 -29.39 3.54 -8.64
CA ILE A 376 -29.64 3.98 -10.01
C ILE A 376 -30.79 3.12 -10.56
N PRO A 377 -32.03 3.64 -10.67
CA PRO A 377 -33.21 2.82 -10.97
C PRO A 377 -33.18 2.15 -12.35
N GLN A 378 -32.38 2.67 -13.29
CA GLN A 378 -32.30 2.18 -14.65
C GLN A 378 -31.41 0.94 -14.83
N THR A 379 -30.87 0.40 -13.73
CA THR A 379 -29.98 -0.78 -13.76
C THR A 379 -30.71 -2.03 -13.28
N ASP A 380 -30.44 -3.18 -13.92
CA ASP A 380 -30.96 -4.49 -13.53
C ASP A 380 -29.80 -5.48 -13.31
N PRO A 381 -29.54 -5.93 -12.06
CA PRO A 381 -30.21 -5.52 -10.82
C PRO A 381 -29.95 -4.04 -10.47
N PRO A 382 -30.76 -3.41 -9.59
CA PRO A 382 -30.50 -2.05 -9.12
C PRO A 382 -29.11 -1.93 -8.48
N THR A 383 -28.30 -0.99 -8.97
CA THR A 383 -26.91 -0.75 -8.56
C THR A 383 -26.70 0.70 -8.16
N CYS A 384 -25.68 0.99 -7.35
CA CYS A 384 -25.23 2.36 -7.08
C CYS A 384 -23.95 2.69 -7.87
N TRP A 385 -23.51 3.95 -7.84
CA TRP A 385 -22.27 4.35 -8.52
C TRP A 385 -21.05 3.53 -8.08
N LEU A 386 -20.93 3.19 -6.79
CA LEU A 386 -19.82 2.34 -6.35
C LEU A 386 -19.83 0.96 -7.00
N ASP A 387 -21.01 0.37 -7.23
CA ASP A 387 -21.13 -0.91 -7.94
C ASP A 387 -20.70 -0.79 -9.41
N THR A 388 -21.00 0.34 -10.07
CA THR A 388 -20.56 0.57 -11.46
C THR A 388 -19.04 0.72 -11.54
N ILE A 389 -18.40 1.34 -10.56
CA ILE A 389 -16.93 1.45 -10.48
C ILE A 389 -16.29 0.07 -10.23
N VAL A 390 -16.87 -0.78 -9.37
CA VAL A 390 -16.41 -2.17 -9.18
C VAL A 390 -16.54 -2.96 -10.48
N GLN A 391 -17.70 -2.88 -11.14
CA GLN A 391 -17.93 -3.60 -12.38
C GLN A 391 -16.98 -3.11 -13.49
N GLY A 392 -16.83 -1.79 -13.63
CA GLY A 392 -15.90 -1.17 -14.57
C GLY A 392 -14.45 -1.60 -14.32
N SER A 393 -14.04 -1.72 -13.05
CA SER A 393 -12.74 -2.23 -12.64
C SER A 393 -12.54 -3.69 -13.07
N ARG A 394 -13.54 -4.56 -12.84
CA ARG A 394 -13.51 -5.99 -13.24
C ARG A 394 -13.47 -6.16 -14.75
N ASP A 395 -14.33 -5.45 -15.47
CA ASP A 395 -14.39 -5.48 -16.93
C ASP A 395 -13.11 -4.96 -17.56
N TYR A 396 -12.52 -3.91 -16.99
CA TYR A 396 -11.23 -3.39 -17.43
C TYR A 396 -10.12 -4.43 -17.24
N ALA A 397 -10.01 -5.02 -16.04
CA ALA A 397 -9.02 -6.06 -15.77
C ALA A 397 -9.15 -7.25 -16.74
N LYS A 398 -10.38 -7.68 -17.03
CA LYS A 398 -10.67 -8.73 -18.01
C LYS A 398 -10.27 -8.33 -19.43
N ARG A 399 -10.74 -7.17 -19.92
CA ARG A 399 -10.42 -6.68 -21.28
C ARG A 399 -8.93 -6.42 -21.47
N LEU A 400 -8.23 -5.94 -20.43
CA LEU A 400 -6.78 -5.75 -20.47
C LEU A 400 -6.09 -7.12 -20.61
N GLY A 401 -6.53 -8.13 -19.87
CA GLY A 401 -6.06 -9.50 -20.00
C GLY A 401 -6.30 -10.08 -21.40
N ASP A 402 -7.51 -9.92 -21.92
CA ASP A 402 -7.90 -10.44 -23.25
C ASP A 402 -7.12 -9.75 -24.38
N ARG A 403 -7.03 -8.41 -24.37
CA ARG A 403 -6.23 -7.65 -25.36
C ARG A 403 -4.75 -7.99 -25.30
N LEU A 404 -4.21 -8.15 -24.10
CA LEU A 404 -2.82 -8.55 -23.92
C LEU A 404 -2.60 -9.95 -24.50
N LYS A 405 -3.51 -10.89 -24.22
CA LYS A 405 -3.45 -12.24 -24.77
C LYS A 405 -3.51 -12.24 -26.30
N ASP A 406 -4.47 -11.53 -26.89
CA ASP A 406 -4.61 -11.46 -28.35
C ASP A 406 -3.37 -10.85 -28.98
N ARG A 407 -2.88 -9.72 -28.45
CA ARG A 407 -1.64 -9.09 -28.94
C ARG A 407 -0.44 -10.03 -28.82
N ILE A 408 -0.34 -10.77 -27.71
CA ILE A 408 0.72 -11.76 -27.52
C ILE A 408 0.66 -12.85 -28.59
N PHE A 409 -0.50 -13.47 -28.82
CA PHE A 409 -0.57 -14.65 -29.70
C PHE A 409 -0.71 -14.30 -31.18
N VAL A 410 -1.32 -13.16 -31.52
CA VAL A 410 -1.58 -12.76 -32.91
C VAL A 410 -0.46 -11.89 -33.46
N GLU A 411 0.10 -10.98 -32.65
CA GLU A 411 1.16 -10.09 -33.11
C GLU A 411 2.54 -10.58 -32.67
N ILE A 412 2.77 -10.77 -31.37
CA ILE A 412 4.13 -10.99 -30.84
C ILE A 412 4.64 -12.41 -31.13
N PHE A 413 3.80 -13.43 -30.92
CA PHE A 413 4.19 -14.83 -31.05
C PHE A 413 4.66 -15.18 -32.48
N PRO A 414 3.98 -14.75 -33.56
CA PRO A 414 4.50 -14.95 -34.91
C PRO A 414 5.83 -14.26 -35.17
N HIS A 415 6.07 -13.06 -34.61
CA HIS A 415 7.36 -12.38 -34.75
C HIS A 415 8.49 -13.14 -34.04
N LEU A 416 8.25 -13.65 -32.84
CA LEU A 416 9.23 -14.47 -32.12
C LEU A 416 9.52 -15.78 -32.88
N ALA A 417 8.47 -16.47 -33.36
CA ALA A 417 8.62 -17.68 -34.17
C ALA A 417 9.40 -17.41 -35.47
N GLN A 418 9.13 -16.29 -36.13
CA GLN A 418 9.88 -15.86 -37.31
C GLN A 418 11.38 -15.70 -37.01
N GLY A 419 11.73 -15.19 -35.82
CA GLY A 419 13.12 -15.11 -35.36
C GLY A 419 13.83 -16.46 -35.36
N PHE A 420 13.20 -17.49 -34.80
CA PHE A 420 13.74 -18.86 -34.81
C PHE A 420 13.89 -19.42 -36.23
N LEU A 421 12.91 -19.18 -37.11
CA LEU A 421 12.98 -19.62 -38.51
C LEU A 421 14.07 -18.90 -39.31
N LEU A 422 14.30 -17.62 -39.03
CA LEU A 422 15.39 -16.85 -39.64
C LEU A 422 16.76 -17.32 -39.16
N ASP A 423 16.91 -17.61 -37.87
CA ASP A 423 18.14 -18.20 -37.32
C ASP A 423 18.42 -19.58 -37.92
N ARG A 424 17.39 -20.43 -38.01
CA ARG A 424 17.47 -21.73 -38.71
C ARG A 424 17.97 -21.56 -40.14
N LYS A 425 17.37 -20.63 -40.90
CA LYS A 425 17.78 -20.35 -42.29
C LYS A 425 19.24 -19.88 -42.38
N LYS A 426 19.72 -19.09 -41.41
CA LYS A 426 21.13 -18.68 -41.36
C LYS A 426 22.07 -19.86 -41.12
N ARG A 427 21.71 -20.77 -40.21
CA ARG A 427 22.54 -21.93 -39.86
C ARG A 427 22.54 -23.02 -40.93
N LEU A 428 21.40 -23.27 -41.57
CA LEU A 428 21.19 -24.40 -42.49
C LEU A 428 21.09 -23.99 -43.97
N GLY A 429 21.11 -22.69 -44.27
CA GLY A 429 20.94 -22.17 -45.63
C GLY A 429 19.51 -22.28 -46.17
N ASN A 430 19.35 -22.26 -47.50
CA ASN A 430 18.07 -22.47 -48.19
C ASN A 430 17.67 -23.96 -48.25
N GLY A 431 17.79 -24.67 -47.12
CA GLY A 431 17.36 -26.06 -46.99
C GLY A 431 15.84 -26.24 -47.16
N PRO A 432 15.35 -27.49 -47.11
CA PRO A 432 13.93 -27.78 -47.22
C PRO A 432 13.11 -27.07 -46.13
N ARG A 433 11.81 -26.90 -46.41
CA ARG A 433 10.84 -26.38 -45.45
C ARG A 433 10.93 -27.20 -44.14
N PRO A 434 10.79 -26.56 -42.95
CA PRO A 434 10.82 -27.29 -41.70
C PRO A 434 9.79 -28.42 -41.69
N ALA A 435 10.20 -29.58 -41.19
CA ALA A 435 9.31 -30.72 -41.00
C ALA A 435 8.36 -30.46 -39.82
N ASP A 436 7.29 -31.25 -39.70
CA ASP A 436 6.23 -31.02 -38.71
C ASP A 436 6.73 -31.14 -37.26
N ASP A 437 7.68 -32.04 -37.00
CA ASP A 437 8.38 -32.18 -35.72
C ASP A 437 9.20 -30.93 -35.40
N GLU A 438 9.94 -30.41 -36.37
CA GLU A 438 10.72 -29.18 -36.22
C GLU A 438 9.84 -27.93 -36.03
N LEU A 439 8.66 -27.88 -36.67
CA LEU A 439 7.67 -26.82 -36.45
C LEU A 439 7.10 -26.89 -35.03
N LYS A 440 6.87 -28.10 -34.51
CA LYS A 440 6.43 -28.30 -33.13
C LYS A 440 7.51 -27.85 -32.14
N ASP A 441 8.76 -28.24 -32.35
CA ASP A 441 9.88 -27.79 -31.52
C ASP A 441 10.06 -26.27 -31.57
N THR A 442 9.91 -25.67 -32.75
CA THR A 442 9.95 -24.21 -32.93
C THR A 442 8.82 -23.53 -32.16
N PHE A 443 7.62 -24.10 -32.19
CA PHE A 443 6.47 -23.60 -31.43
C PHE A 443 6.71 -23.67 -29.91
N GLU A 444 7.22 -24.80 -29.40
CA GLU A 444 7.56 -24.98 -27.98
C GLU A 444 8.68 -24.05 -27.52
N ALA A 445 9.72 -23.87 -28.35
CA ALA A 445 10.80 -22.92 -28.10
C ALA A 445 10.30 -21.46 -28.08
N THR A 446 9.39 -21.12 -29.00
CA THR A 446 8.75 -19.80 -29.06
C THR A 446 7.91 -19.53 -27.81
N LEU A 447 7.10 -20.51 -27.37
CA LEU A 447 6.37 -20.42 -26.11
C LEU A 447 7.31 -20.23 -24.92
N THR A 448 8.39 -21.01 -24.85
CA THR A 448 9.37 -20.92 -23.75
C THR A 448 10.00 -19.53 -23.70
N LEU A 449 10.40 -18.97 -24.84
CA LEU A 449 10.94 -17.62 -24.91
C LEU A 449 9.90 -16.58 -24.50
N LEU A 450 8.68 -16.66 -25.05
CA LEU A 450 7.59 -15.75 -24.73
C LEU A 450 7.32 -15.72 -23.22
N TYR A 451 7.16 -16.88 -22.58
CA TYR A 451 6.90 -16.94 -21.14
C TYR A 451 8.08 -16.39 -20.33
N ARG A 452 9.33 -16.65 -20.71
CA ARG A 452 10.50 -16.07 -20.06
C ARG A 452 10.50 -14.54 -20.15
N LEU A 453 10.18 -13.97 -21.31
CA LEU A 453 10.04 -12.53 -21.49
C LEU A 453 8.92 -11.97 -20.60
N LEU A 454 7.75 -12.62 -20.56
CA LEU A 454 6.65 -12.20 -19.70
C LEU A 454 7.03 -12.22 -18.21
N PHE A 455 7.68 -13.30 -17.74
CA PHE A 455 8.13 -13.39 -16.35
C PHE A 455 9.17 -12.34 -16.00
N LEU A 456 10.12 -12.07 -16.90
CA LEU A 456 11.12 -11.03 -16.71
C LEU A 456 10.47 -9.64 -16.68
N LEU A 457 9.64 -9.30 -17.68
CA LEU A 457 8.91 -8.02 -17.72
C LEU A 457 8.05 -7.81 -16.48
N TYR A 458 7.33 -8.85 -16.06
CA TYR A 458 6.52 -8.82 -14.85
C TYR A 458 7.39 -8.59 -13.61
N ALA A 459 8.46 -9.34 -13.44
CA ALA A 459 9.35 -9.23 -12.27
C ALA A 459 10.06 -7.87 -12.24
N GLU A 460 10.50 -7.35 -13.38
CA GLU A 460 11.07 -6.00 -13.52
C GLU A 460 10.04 -4.92 -13.20
N SER A 461 8.79 -5.06 -13.68
CA SER A 461 7.72 -4.08 -13.43
C SER A 461 7.31 -3.98 -11.97
N ARG A 462 7.54 -5.05 -11.20
CA ARG A 462 7.21 -5.16 -9.77
C ARG A 462 8.44 -4.96 -8.88
N ASP A 463 9.54 -4.46 -9.43
CA ASP A 463 10.82 -4.27 -8.73
C ASP A 463 11.31 -5.55 -8.00
N LEU A 464 10.89 -6.74 -8.48
CA LEU A 464 11.35 -8.05 -7.98
C LEU A 464 12.76 -8.39 -8.49
N LEU A 465 13.19 -7.70 -9.56
CA LEU A 465 14.53 -7.72 -10.12
C LEU A 465 15.20 -6.36 -9.94
N PRO A 466 16.54 -6.29 -9.86
CA PRO A 466 17.28 -5.09 -9.52
C PRO A 466 17.37 -4.05 -10.65
N VAL A 467 16.23 -3.64 -11.21
CA VAL A 467 16.13 -2.71 -12.36
C VAL A 467 16.72 -1.32 -12.10
N ARG A 468 16.92 -0.95 -10.83
CA ARG A 468 17.52 0.32 -10.42
C ARG A 468 19.05 0.26 -10.28
N GLU A 469 19.63 -0.95 -10.29
CA GLU A 469 21.07 -1.14 -10.26
C GLU A 469 21.66 -1.04 -11.66
N ALA A 470 22.69 -0.22 -11.86
CA ALA A 470 23.26 0.04 -13.18
C ALA A 470 23.68 -1.23 -13.93
N ALA A 471 24.22 -2.23 -13.22
CA ALA A 471 24.69 -3.48 -13.82
C ALA A 471 23.55 -4.33 -14.41
N TYR A 472 22.42 -4.46 -13.69
CA TYR A 472 21.25 -5.17 -14.20
C TYR A 472 20.47 -4.30 -15.19
N LYS A 473 20.33 -3.00 -14.92
CA LYS A 473 19.63 -2.05 -15.79
C LYS A 473 20.14 -2.13 -17.22
N ALA A 474 21.46 -2.19 -17.42
CA ALA A 474 22.08 -2.31 -18.74
C ALA A 474 21.61 -3.53 -19.56
N ALA A 475 21.21 -4.62 -18.90
CA ALA A 475 20.70 -5.84 -19.55
C ALA A 475 19.19 -6.06 -19.36
N SER A 476 18.50 -5.11 -18.72
CA SER A 476 17.09 -5.24 -18.38
C SER A 476 16.19 -5.09 -19.60
N LEU A 477 15.06 -5.80 -19.63
CA LEU A 477 14.06 -5.60 -20.66
C LEU A 477 13.44 -4.20 -20.56
N LYS A 478 13.39 -3.61 -19.36
CA LYS A 478 12.97 -2.23 -19.12
C LYS A 478 13.84 -1.22 -19.87
N GLN A 479 15.18 -1.34 -19.80
CA GLN A 479 16.10 -0.46 -20.53
C GLN A 479 15.93 -0.62 -22.04
N ILE A 480 15.86 -1.87 -22.52
CA ILE A 480 15.62 -2.15 -23.95
C ILE A 480 14.30 -1.51 -24.41
N LYS A 481 13.24 -1.60 -23.61
CA LYS A 481 11.95 -0.96 -23.90
C LYS A 481 12.07 0.57 -23.95
N GLU A 482 12.81 1.18 -23.03
CA GLU A 482 13.05 2.64 -22.97
C GLU A 482 13.90 3.14 -24.15
N GLU A 483 14.77 2.31 -24.72
CA GLU A 483 15.57 2.67 -25.91
C GLU A 483 14.78 2.59 -27.22
N ILE A 484 13.73 1.77 -27.26
CA ILE A 484 12.90 1.53 -28.45
C ILE A 484 11.68 2.47 -28.49
N ALA A 485 11.16 2.88 -27.33
CA ALA A 485 10.01 3.79 -27.19
C ALA A 485 10.43 5.26 -27.35
#